data_AF-A0AAV2FEJ5-F1
#
_entry.id   AF-A0AAV2FEJ5-F1
#
_cell.length_a   1.000
_cell.length_b   1.000
_cell.length_c   1.000
_cell.angle_alpha   90.00
_cell.angle_beta   90.00
_cell.angle_gamma   90.00
#
_symmetry.space_group_name_H-M   'P 1'
#
loop_
_entity.id
_entity.type
_entity.pdbx_description
1 polymer ?
#
loop_
_entity_poly.entity_id
_entity_poly.type
_entity_poly.pdbx_seq_one_letter_code
_entity_poly.pdbx_strand_id
1 'polypeptide(L)'
;MASASLLSLALCSLLLLQACSAQLDTSQIWGSRARHSLRKSQQQNECQIRRINAQEPDRRITSEAGTTEIWDENDDQFRCAGVAAIRHTIEQRGLLLPAYSNAPKLIYVDQGRGYHSAAIPGCPETYQSEQESQSQDPRQGSKDQHQKIRKIRQGDIIAIPAGVADWFYNDAQSPLVLVQIMDTSNFQNQLDQNFRKFFLAGNPQREIQGQRGQPASHLYQGSERRRGGGGSGSQEQRSGNIFQAFDEQFLAEAFNIDTDLARRIKNENDNRGIIVRVEEQLQFLSAEFSEEERESSSRGGRSGRWTANGIEETFCTARLKHNINDPSRADIYNPRAGRLTTINSFNLPILQYIQLSAQKGFLYRNAIMTPHWNMNAHSINYITRGSGQIQIVNENGESVFDGQVQEGQIITAPQNFAVIKRAGNDGLEWISFKTNDQAKINQIAGRASAIRAIPRDVIANAFAISREEAQRIKFNRQEIGIFSPGTRSRGRRD
;
A
#
# COMPACT_ATOMS: atom_id res chain seq x y z
N MET A 1 28.67 38.02 -42.83
CA MET A 1 28.42 38.27 -41.38
C MET A 1 26.94 38.23 -40.99
N ALA A 2 26.02 37.68 -41.80
CA ALA A 2 24.60 37.57 -41.47
C ALA A 2 24.14 36.14 -41.09
N SER A 3 24.95 35.11 -41.40
CA SER A 3 24.62 33.69 -41.20
C SER A 3 24.95 33.17 -39.80
N ALA A 4 25.95 33.72 -39.11
CA ALA A 4 26.33 33.31 -37.76
C ALA A 4 25.31 33.74 -36.69
N SER A 5 24.64 34.88 -36.90
CA SER A 5 23.66 35.41 -35.94
C SER A 5 22.35 34.61 -35.93
N LEU A 6 21.95 34.06 -37.07
CA LEU A 6 20.75 33.22 -37.18
C LEU A 6 20.92 31.85 -36.50
N LEU A 7 22.13 31.26 -36.57
CA LEU A 7 22.46 30.02 -35.87
C LEU A 7 22.49 30.20 -34.34
N SER A 8 22.98 31.34 -33.85
CA SER A 8 22.97 31.69 -32.43
C SER A 8 21.55 31.85 -31.88
N LEU A 9 20.67 32.52 -32.63
CA LEU A 9 19.25 32.70 -32.27
C LEU A 9 18.49 31.37 -32.29
N ALA A 10 18.78 30.47 -33.23
CA ALA A 10 18.19 29.14 -33.30
C ALA A 10 18.65 28.23 -32.13
N LEU A 11 19.94 28.27 -31.76
CA LEU A 11 20.44 27.53 -30.59
C LEU A 11 19.87 28.06 -29.27
N CYS A 12 19.72 29.38 -29.12
CA CYS A 12 19.11 29.98 -27.93
C CYS A 12 17.63 29.61 -27.80
N SER A 13 16.89 29.55 -28.90
CA SER A 13 15.47 29.16 -28.88
C SER A 13 15.28 27.67 -28.60
N LEU A 14 16.17 26.79 -29.08
CA LEU A 14 16.20 25.37 -28.71
C LEU A 14 16.53 25.14 -27.22
N LEU A 15 17.47 25.90 -26.66
CA LEU A 15 17.80 25.85 -25.23
C LEU A 15 16.66 26.38 -24.35
N LEU A 16 15.97 27.44 -24.78
CA LEU A 16 14.81 27.98 -24.07
C LEU A 16 13.60 27.03 -24.15
N LEU A 17 13.39 26.33 -25.27
CA LEU A 17 12.32 25.33 -25.40
C LEU A 17 12.62 24.05 -24.57
N GLN A 18 13.88 23.64 -24.47
CA GLN A 18 14.28 22.55 -23.56
C GLN A 18 14.19 22.94 -22.08
N ALA A 19 14.53 24.19 -21.73
CA ALA A 19 14.34 24.72 -20.38
C ALA A 19 12.86 24.84 -19.99
N CYS A 20 11.99 25.25 -20.93
CA CYS A 20 10.55 25.36 -20.70
C CYS A 20 9.88 23.98 -20.56
N SER A 21 10.38 22.97 -21.29
CA SER A 21 9.91 21.58 -21.17
C SER A 21 10.37 20.91 -19.87
N ALA A 22 11.57 21.24 -19.36
CA ALA A 22 12.06 20.75 -18.06
C ALA A 22 11.38 21.43 -16.86
N GLN A 23 10.78 22.62 -17.06
CA GLN A 23 10.04 23.36 -16.03
C GLN A 23 8.59 22.89 -15.85
N LEU A 24 8.00 22.18 -16.82
CA LEU A 24 6.67 21.60 -16.67
C LEU A 24 6.65 20.43 -15.66
N ASP A 25 7.70 19.61 -15.61
CA ASP A 25 7.81 18.53 -14.61
C ASP A 25 8.24 19.02 -13.21
N THR A 26 9.02 20.10 -13.12
CA THR A 26 9.47 20.64 -11.82
C THR A 26 8.47 21.60 -11.18
N SER A 27 7.64 22.30 -11.95
CA SER A 27 6.65 23.25 -11.41
C SER A 27 5.50 22.57 -10.66
N GLN A 28 5.05 21.37 -11.08
CA GLN A 28 4.08 20.60 -10.31
C GLN A 28 4.64 20.10 -8.97
N ILE A 29 5.94 19.77 -8.89
CA ILE A 29 6.62 19.29 -7.68
C ILE A 29 6.95 20.44 -6.71
N TRP A 30 7.23 21.65 -7.21
CA TRP A 30 7.54 22.81 -6.37
C TRP A 30 6.27 23.57 -5.91
N GLY A 31 5.23 23.66 -6.76
CA GLY A 31 3.95 24.26 -6.39
C GLY A 31 3.19 23.48 -5.31
N SER A 32 3.34 22.14 -5.29
CA SER A 32 2.75 21.27 -4.27
C SER A 32 3.53 21.26 -2.94
N ARG A 33 4.85 21.49 -2.96
CA ARG A 33 5.65 21.72 -1.73
C ARG A 33 5.24 22.99 -1.00
N ALA A 34 4.88 24.06 -1.70
CA ALA A 34 4.41 25.31 -1.10
C ALA A 34 3.02 25.17 -0.44
N ARG A 35 2.13 24.32 -0.97
CA ARG A 35 0.84 24.00 -0.33
C ARG A 35 0.97 23.06 0.87
N HIS A 36 2.03 22.25 0.91
CA HIS A 36 2.36 21.40 2.07
C HIS A 36 2.71 22.20 3.34
N SER A 37 3.20 23.45 3.21
CA SER A 37 3.52 24.30 4.37
C SER A 37 2.27 24.92 5.02
N LEU A 38 1.22 25.20 4.24
CA LEU A 38 -0.03 25.79 4.75
C LEU A 38 -0.92 24.78 5.49
N ARG A 39 -0.89 23.50 5.11
CA ARG A 39 -1.68 22.43 5.75
C ARG A 39 -1.11 21.97 7.11
N LYS A 40 0.18 22.25 7.39
CA LYS A 40 0.84 22.01 8.68
C LYS A 40 0.26 22.84 9.83
N SER A 41 -0.44 23.93 9.53
CA SER A 41 -1.07 24.81 10.53
C SER A 41 -2.19 24.11 11.33
N GLN A 42 -2.91 23.15 10.72
CA GLN A 42 -4.01 22.43 11.37
C GLN A 42 -3.56 21.24 12.24
N GLN A 43 -2.28 20.86 12.20
CA GLN A 43 -1.72 19.69 12.90
C GLN A 43 -0.81 20.06 14.08
N GLN A 44 -1.09 21.17 14.76
CA GLN A 44 -0.35 21.47 15.99
C GLN A 44 -0.55 20.32 16.98
N ASN A 45 0.54 19.61 17.29
CA ASN A 45 0.66 18.56 18.30
C ASN A 45 0.07 17.17 17.97
N GLU A 46 -0.37 16.87 16.74
CA GLU A 46 -0.92 15.52 16.41
C GLU A 46 0.08 14.37 16.64
N CYS A 47 1.39 14.64 16.59
CA CYS A 47 2.44 13.66 16.85
C CYS A 47 3.07 13.76 18.25
N GLN A 48 2.50 14.53 19.18
CA GLN A 48 2.92 14.53 20.59
C GLN A 48 2.32 13.32 21.32
N ILE A 49 2.74 12.13 20.90
CA ILE A 49 2.18 10.87 21.38
C ILE A 49 2.86 10.47 22.69
N ARG A 50 2.07 10.32 23.75
CA ARG A 50 2.55 9.81 25.06
C ARG A 50 2.52 8.29 25.16
N ARG A 51 1.65 7.65 24.37
CA ARG A 51 1.46 6.20 24.37
C ARG A 51 1.08 5.71 22.98
N ILE A 52 1.80 4.70 22.50
CA ILE A 52 1.49 3.92 21.31
C ILE A 52 0.98 2.56 21.77
N ASN A 53 0.11 1.89 21.01
CA ASN A 53 -0.35 0.53 21.32
C ASN A 53 -0.26 -0.36 20.07
N ALA A 54 -0.12 -1.67 20.28
CA ALA A 54 -0.35 -2.63 19.22
C ALA A 54 -1.86 -2.77 19.03
N GLN A 55 -2.36 -2.36 17.87
CA GLN A 55 -3.78 -2.23 17.56
C GLN A 55 -4.27 -3.40 16.70
N GLU A 56 -5.43 -3.94 17.05
CA GLU A 56 -6.23 -4.83 16.21
C GLU A 56 -7.31 -4.02 15.48
N PRO A 57 -7.93 -4.54 14.40
CA PRO A 57 -9.06 -3.86 13.78
C PRO A 57 -10.21 -3.66 14.79
N ASP A 58 -10.87 -2.50 14.74
CA ASP A 58 -11.97 -2.15 15.64
C ASP A 58 -13.34 -2.27 14.95
N ARG A 59 -13.37 -2.20 13.61
CA ARG A 59 -14.59 -2.35 12.81
C ARG A 59 -14.51 -3.56 11.90
N ARG A 60 -15.60 -4.34 11.83
CA ARG A 60 -15.74 -5.51 10.97
C ARG A 60 -17.05 -5.46 10.19
N ILE A 61 -16.95 -5.51 8.87
CA ILE A 61 -18.07 -5.46 7.92
C ILE A 61 -18.11 -6.76 7.13
N THR A 62 -19.25 -7.45 7.19
CA THR A 62 -19.47 -8.70 6.45
C THR A 62 -20.03 -8.42 5.06
N SER A 63 -19.58 -9.17 4.06
CA SER A 63 -20.15 -9.23 2.71
C SER A 63 -20.45 -10.69 2.37
N GLU A 64 -21.12 -10.94 1.26
CA GLU A 64 -21.57 -12.27 0.82
C GLU A 64 -20.44 -13.30 0.69
N ALA A 65 -19.25 -12.88 0.24
CA ALA A 65 -18.10 -13.75 0.03
C ALA A 65 -16.82 -13.25 0.72
N GLY A 66 -16.97 -12.58 1.86
CA GLY A 66 -15.80 -12.16 2.62
C GLY A 66 -16.09 -11.17 3.74
N THR A 67 -15.02 -10.69 4.35
CA THR A 67 -15.07 -9.70 5.42
C THR A 67 -14.07 -8.58 5.19
N THR A 68 -14.44 -7.39 5.65
CA THR A 68 -13.58 -6.21 5.66
C THR A 68 -13.43 -5.74 7.09
N GLU A 69 -12.19 -5.58 7.53
CA GLU A 69 -11.82 -5.12 8.85
C GLU A 69 -11.06 -3.79 8.72
N ILE A 70 -11.35 -2.83 9.58
CA ILE A 70 -10.76 -1.49 9.55
C ILE A 70 -10.19 -1.21 10.95
N TRP A 71 -9.03 -0.57 11.01
CA TRP A 71 -8.46 -0.08 12.27
C TRP A 71 -8.94 1.35 12.53
N ASP A 72 -9.08 1.72 13.81
CA ASP A 72 -9.58 3.04 14.22
C ASP A 72 -8.67 4.16 13.71
N GLU A 73 -9.09 4.85 12.65
CA GLU A 73 -8.38 6.02 12.12
C GLU A 73 -8.32 7.22 13.07
N ASN A 74 -9.05 7.19 14.20
CA ASN A 74 -9.00 8.24 15.23
C ASN A 74 -7.91 8.00 16.28
N ASP A 75 -7.29 6.83 16.33
CA ASP A 75 -6.14 6.59 17.23
C ASP A 75 -4.99 7.55 16.86
N ASP A 76 -4.39 8.16 17.88
CA ASP A 76 -3.30 9.14 17.77
C ASP A 76 -2.18 8.65 16.85
N GLN A 77 -1.87 7.36 16.89
CA GLN A 77 -0.78 6.75 16.14
C GLN A 77 -1.05 6.71 14.62
N PHE A 78 -2.31 6.58 14.21
CA PHE A 78 -2.74 6.62 12.80
C PHE A 78 -2.96 8.06 12.33
N ARG A 79 -3.50 8.91 13.21
CA ARG A 79 -3.64 10.35 12.94
C ARG A 79 -2.29 11.03 12.69
N CYS A 80 -1.31 10.81 13.58
CA CYS A 80 0.05 11.29 13.42
C CYS A 80 0.71 10.75 12.15
N ALA A 81 0.55 9.46 11.86
CA ALA A 81 1.12 8.86 10.65
C ALA A 81 0.40 9.30 9.36
N GLY A 82 -0.80 9.87 9.46
CA GLY A 82 -1.58 10.31 8.31
C GLY A 82 -2.14 9.17 7.46
N VAL A 83 -2.45 8.02 8.06
CA VAL A 83 -2.87 6.82 7.31
C VAL A 83 -4.16 6.19 7.83
N ALA A 84 -4.79 5.38 6.99
CA ALA A 84 -5.83 4.42 7.39
C ALA A 84 -5.40 3.00 7.01
N ALA A 85 -5.77 2.01 7.83
CA ALA A 85 -5.45 0.60 7.60
C ALA A 85 -6.73 -0.22 7.47
N ILE A 86 -6.76 -1.13 6.49
CA ILE A 86 -7.91 -1.99 6.21
C ILE A 86 -7.39 -3.38 5.84
N ARG A 87 -8.09 -4.43 6.29
CA ARG A 87 -7.84 -5.82 5.92
C ARG A 87 -9.08 -6.39 5.23
N HIS A 88 -8.88 -7.00 4.06
CA HIS A 88 -9.92 -7.74 3.36
C HIS A 88 -9.60 -9.23 3.43
N THR A 89 -10.58 -10.04 3.81
CA THR A 89 -10.53 -11.50 3.69
C THR A 89 -11.57 -11.90 2.66
N ILE A 90 -11.12 -12.38 1.50
CA ILE A 90 -11.94 -12.74 0.34
C ILE A 90 -11.99 -14.26 0.26
N GLU A 91 -13.18 -14.82 0.38
CA GLU A 91 -13.40 -16.27 0.31
C GLU A 91 -13.21 -16.81 -1.11
N GLN A 92 -13.24 -18.13 -1.26
CA GLN A 92 -13.20 -18.77 -2.58
C GLN A 92 -14.31 -18.22 -3.49
N ARG A 93 -13.96 -17.86 -4.72
CA ARG A 93 -14.81 -17.19 -5.72
C ARG A 93 -15.36 -15.83 -5.26
N GLY A 94 -14.76 -15.22 -4.25
CA GLY A 94 -15.09 -13.86 -3.86
C GLY A 94 -14.50 -12.84 -4.83
N LEU A 95 -15.30 -11.87 -5.23
CA LEU A 95 -14.92 -10.68 -6.01
C LEU A 95 -15.08 -9.44 -5.14
N LEU A 96 -13.95 -8.82 -4.75
CA LEU A 96 -13.94 -7.49 -4.18
C LEU A 96 -14.27 -6.50 -5.31
N LEU A 97 -15.41 -5.84 -5.19
CA LEU A 97 -15.99 -5.01 -6.23
C LEU A 97 -15.09 -3.82 -6.60
N PRO A 98 -15.13 -3.36 -7.87
CA PRO A 98 -14.32 -2.24 -8.33
C PRO A 98 -14.63 -0.95 -7.55
N ALA A 99 -13.57 -0.32 -7.05
CA ALA A 99 -13.65 0.98 -6.39
C ALA A 99 -12.37 1.78 -6.58
N TYR A 100 -12.46 3.11 -6.53
CA TYR A 100 -11.29 3.98 -6.43
C TYR A 100 -11.29 4.75 -5.10
N SER A 101 -10.14 5.31 -4.72
CA SER A 101 -10.00 6.06 -3.46
C SER A 101 -9.37 7.43 -3.64
N ASN A 102 -9.65 8.36 -2.72
CA ASN A 102 -9.04 9.69 -2.70
C ASN A 102 -7.57 9.69 -2.24
N ALA A 103 -7.08 8.59 -1.66
CA ALA A 103 -5.72 8.43 -1.20
C ALA A 103 -5.02 7.27 -1.94
N PRO A 104 -3.71 7.37 -2.23
CA PRO A 104 -2.95 6.24 -2.74
C PRO A 104 -2.81 5.17 -1.67
N LYS A 105 -2.65 3.92 -2.12
CA LYS A 105 -2.58 2.77 -1.23
C LYS A 105 -1.47 1.79 -1.63
N LEU A 106 -0.87 1.20 -0.59
CA LEU A 106 -0.06 -0.01 -0.70
C LEU A 106 -0.84 -1.18 -0.14
N ILE A 107 -0.85 -2.29 -0.88
CA ILE A 107 -1.58 -3.50 -0.53
C ILE A 107 -0.58 -4.64 -0.43
N TYR A 108 -0.53 -5.31 0.72
CA TYR A 108 0.24 -6.53 0.93
C TYR A 108 -0.70 -7.73 0.85
N VAL A 109 -0.36 -8.69 -0.01
CA VAL A 109 -1.03 -9.99 -0.03
C VAL A 109 -0.46 -10.84 1.11
N ASP A 110 -1.18 -10.88 2.22
CA ASP A 110 -0.75 -11.55 3.46
C ASP A 110 -0.88 -13.07 3.35
N GLN A 111 -1.95 -13.54 2.69
CA GLN A 111 -2.22 -14.96 2.45
C GLN A 111 -2.97 -15.16 1.13
N GLY A 112 -2.76 -16.31 0.50
CA GLY A 112 -3.54 -16.76 -0.65
C GLY A 112 -2.96 -16.31 -2.00
N ARG A 113 -3.78 -16.48 -3.04
CA ARG A 113 -3.50 -16.09 -4.42
C ARG A 113 -4.80 -15.70 -5.12
N GLY A 114 -4.69 -15.03 -6.25
CA GLY A 114 -5.84 -14.63 -7.04
C GLY A 114 -5.45 -13.72 -8.17
N TYR A 115 -6.38 -12.86 -8.55
CA TYR A 115 -6.24 -11.90 -9.63
C TYR A 115 -6.54 -10.49 -9.14
N HIS A 116 -5.82 -9.53 -9.71
CA HIS A 116 -6.01 -8.11 -9.48
C HIS A 116 -5.94 -7.36 -10.81
N SER A 117 -6.84 -6.42 -11.01
CA SER A 117 -6.75 -5.45 -12.10
C SER A 117 -6.88 -4.04 -11.57
N ALA A 118 -6.23 -3.11 -12.25
CA ALA A 118 -6.32 -1.69 -12.01
C ALA A 118 -6.61 -1.01 -13.35
N ALA A 119 -7.71 -0.27 -13.42
CA ALA A 119 -8.15 0.47 -14.59
C ALA A 119 -7.40 1.81 -14.64
N ILE A 120 -6.31 1.85 -15.40
CA ILE A 120 -5.48 3.05 -15.57
C ILE A 120 -6.18 3.96 -16.60
N PRO A 121 -6.65 5.16 -16.21
CA PRO A 121 -7.38 6.03 -17.13
C PRO A 121 -6.54 6.41 -18.35
N GLY A 122 -7.16 6.38 -19.53
CA GLY A 122 -6.51 6.71 -20.81
C GLY A 122 -5.67 5.57 -21.42
N CYS A 123 -5.58 4.42 -20.76
CA CYS A 123 -4.91 3.24 -21.30
C CYS A 123 -5.89 2.32 -22.04
N PRO A 124 -5.50 1.78 -23.22
CA PRO A 124 -6.37 0.92 -24.00
C PRO A 124 -6.48 -0.50 -23.41
N GLU A 125 -7.51 -1.21 -23.83
CA GLU A 125 -7.74 -2.63 -23.55
C GLU A 125 -6.72 -3.49 -24.30
N THR A 126 -5.65 -3.89 -23.62
CA THR A 126 -4.53 -4.67 -24.22
C THR A 126 -4.73 -6.18 -24.18
N TYR A 127 -5.76 -6.69 -23.50
CA TYR A 127 -6.18 -8.08 -23.58
C TYR A 127 -7.44 -8.13 -24.41
N GLN A 128 -7.39 -8.83 -25.55
CA GLN A 128 -8.47 -8.88 -26.53
C GLN A 128 -8.62 -10.30 -27.07
N SER A 129 -9.85 -10.74 -27.30
CA SER A 129 -10.15 -12.00 -28.00
C SER A 129 -10.72 -11.69 -29.38
N GLU A 130 -10.13 -12.26 -30.42
CA GLU A 130 -10.70 -12.27 -31.78
C GLU A 130 -11.51 -13.55 -32.01
N GLN A 131 -12.46 -13.48 -32.93
CA GLN A 131 -13.32 -14.60 -33.30
C GLN A 131 -12.52 -15.57 -34.18
N GLU A 132 -11.93 -16.63 -33.61
CA GLU A 132 -11.49 -17.75 -34.44
C GLU A 132 -12.72 -18.59 -34.82
N SER A 133 -13.02 -18.61 -36.11
CA SER A 133 -14.09 -19.42 -36.72
C SER A 133 -13.86 -20.93 -36.63
N GLN A 134 -12.91 -21.41 -35.81
CA GLN A 134 -12.54 -22.83 -35.68
C GLN A 134 -12.14 -23.30 -34.27
N SER A 135 -12.30 -22.52 -33.19
CA SER A 135 -12.01 -23.02 -31.84
C SER A 135 -13.22 -23.77 -31.23
N GLN A 136 -13.02 -25.05 -30.88
CA GLN A 136 -14.04 -25.91 -30.24
C GLN A 136 -14.13 -25.72 -28.71
N ASP A 137 -13.61 -24.64 -28.13
CA ASP A 137 -13.72 -24.39 -26.69
C ASP A 137 -14.96 -23.54 -26.35
N PRO A 138 -16.03 -24.13 -25.76
CA PRO A 138 -17.22 -23.38 -25.36
C PRO A 138 -16.96 -22.33 -24.26
N ARG A 139 -15.74 -22.25 -23.71
CA ARG A 139 -15.32 -21.20 -22.77
C ARG A 139 -14.89 -19.88 -23.45
N GLN A 140 -14.81 -19.83 -24.78
CA GLN A 140 -14.48 -18.63 -25.57
C GLN A 140 -15.72 -17.94 -26.17
N GLY A 141 -16.90 -18.10 -25.56
CA GLY A 141 -18.18 -17.67 -26.14
C GLY A 141 -18.46 -16.16 -26.17
N SER A 142 -17.65 -15.31 -25.54
CA SER A 142 -17.89 -13.85 -25.52
C SER A 142 -16.66 -13.08 -25.98
N LYS A 143 -16.83 -12.27 -27.03
CA LYS A 143 -15.85 -11.27 -27.44
C LYS A 143 -15.68 -10.28 -26.29
N ASP A 144 -14.48 -10.21 -25.72
CA ASP A 144 -14.17 -9.28 -24.64
C ASP A 144 -12.84 -8.56 -24.88
N GLN A 145 -12.75 -7.35 -24.35
CA GLN A 145 -11.55 -6.53 -24.34
C GLN A 145 -11.44 -5.82 -23.00
N HIS A 146 -10.31 -5.99 -22.31
CA HIS A 146 -10.08 -5.32 -21.04
C HIS A 146 -8.60 -4.99 -20.81
N GLN A 147 -8.33 -4.15 -19.80
CA GLN A 147 -6.97 -3.86 -19.38
C GLN A 147 -6.30 -5.08 -18.70
N LYS A 148 -4.98 -4.97 -18.51
CA LYS A 148 -4.12 -6.02 -17.98
C LYS A 148 -4.55 -6.54 -16.60
N ILE A 149 -4.87 -7.83 -16.55
CA ILE A 149 -5.10 -8.57 -15.31
C ILE A 149 -3.77 -9.15 -14.81
N ARG A 150 -3.53 -9.07 -13.50
CA ARG A 150 -2.29 -9.48 -12.85
C ARG A 150 -2.60 -10.62 -11.88
N LYS A 151 -1.96 -11.78 -12.03
CA LYS A 151 -1.95 -12.78 -10.96
C LYS A 151 -1.23 -12.24 -9.74
N ILE A 152 -1.80 -12.46 -8.57
CA ILE A 152 -1.26 -12.05 -7.29
C ILE A 152 -1.11 -13.26 -6.38
N ARG A 153 -0.13 -13.20 -5.48
CA ARG A 153 0.14 -14.26 -4.51
C ARG A 153 0.73 -13.67 -3.25
N GLN A 154 0.70 -14.46 -2.18
CA GLN A 154 1.33 -14.12 -0.91
C GLN A 154 2.71 -13.48 -1.10
N GLY A 155 2.91 -12.34 -0.43
CA GLY A 155 4.12 -11.56 -0.51
C GLY A 155 4.13 -10.47 -1.58
N ASP A 156 3.15 -10.41 -2.48
CA ASP A 156 3.05 -9.29 -3.42
C ASP A 156 2.72 -7.99 -2.67
N ILE A 157 3.51 -6.95 -2.91
CA ILE A 157 3.17 -5.55 -2.62
C ILE A 157 2.62 -4.96 -3.90
N ILE A 158 1.43 -4.37 -3.84
CA ILE A 158 0.72 -3.74 -4.95
C ILE A 158 0.54 -2.25 -4.62
N ALA A 159 0.86 -1.39 -5.58
CA ALA A 159 0.84 0.06 -5.45
C ALA A 159 -0.23 0.66 -6.36
N ILE A 160 -1.20 1.36 -5.78
CA ILE A 160 -2.35 1.95 -6.49
C ILE A 160 -2.42 3.45 -6.19
N PRO A 161 -2.32 4.32 -7.21
CA PRO A 161 -2.52 5.77 -7.03
C PRO A 161 -3.94 6.13 -6.61
N ALA A 162 -4.11 7.33 -6.05
CA ALA A 162 -5.45 7.88 -5.83
C ALA A 162 -6.22 8.00 -7.16
N GLY A 163 -7.52 7.72 -7.13
CA GLY A 163 -8.42 7.82 -8.29
C GLY A 163 -8.38 6.63 -9.27
N VAL A 164 -7.42 5.72 -9.15
CA VAL A 164 -7.37 4.50 -9.99
C VAL A 164 -8.31 3.45 -9.40
N ALA A 165 -9.26 2.98 -10.21
CA ALA A 165 -10.18 1.92 -9.81
C ALA A 165 -9.51 0.54 -9.90
N ASP A 166 -9.66 -0.28 -8.87
CA ASP A 166 -9.11 -1.63 -8.83
C ASP A 166 -10.12 -2.64 -8.24
N TRP A 167 -9.90 -3.92 -8.58
CA TRP A 167 -10.71 -5.03 -8.08
C TRP A 167 -9.84 -6.27 -7.85
N PHE A 168 -10.33 -7.20 -7.02
CA PHE A 168 -9.64 -8.44 -6.67
C PHE A 168 -10.58 -9.63 -6.76
N TYR A 169 -10.09 -10.74 -7.30
CA TYR A 169 -10.83 -11.99 -7.40
C TYR A 169 -10.01 -13.14 -6.82
N ASN A 170 -10.62 -13.95 -5.95
CA ASN A 170 -10.01 -15.15 -5.39
C ASN A 170 -10.50 -16.40 -6.13
N ASP A 171 -9.63 -16.99 -6.95
CA ASP A 171 -9.89 -18.25 -7.65
C ASP A 171 -9.46 -19.50 -6.85
N ALA A 172 -8.79 -19.32 -5.72
CA ALA A 172 -8.25 -20.41 -4.91
C ALA A 172 -9.26 -20.89 -3.86
N GLN A 173 -9.05 -22.12 -3.37
CA GLN A 173 -9.85 -22.68 -2.26
C GLN A 173 -9.56 -21.99 -0.92
N SER A 174 -8.30 -21.58 -0.70
CA SER A 174 -7.91 -20.83 0.49
C SER A 174 -8.38 -19.38 0.41
N PRO A 175 -8.73 -18.72 1.53
CA PRO A 175 -8.99 -17.29 1.55
C PRO A 175 -7.81 -16.47 1.04
N LEU A 176 -8.12 -15.38 0.34
CA LEU A 176 -7.17 -14.34 -0.06
C LEU A 176 -7.26 -13.21 0.97
N VAL A 177 -6.15 -12.94 1.67
CA VAL A 177 -6.07 -11.89 2.71
C VAL A 177 -5.21 -10.74 2.20
N LEU A 178 -5.80 -9.55 2.17
CA LEU A 178 -5.17 -8.32 1.70
C LEU A 178 -5.10 -7.31 2.84
N VAL A 179 -3.90 -6.82 3.17
CA VAL A 179 -3.72 -5.73 4.14
C VAL A 179 -3.32 -4.48 3.38
N GLN A 180 -4.14 -3.45 3.46
CA GLN A 180 -3.95 -2.19 2.75
C GLN A 180 -3.70 -1.03 3.71
N ILE A 181 -2.72 -0.18 3.37
CA ILE A 181 -2.46 1.11 4.01
C ILE A 181 -2.75 2.21 3.01
N MET A 182 -3.64 3.13 3.36
CA MET A 182 -4.00 4.30 2.57
C MET A 182 -3.35 5.55 3.17
N ASP A 183 -2.58 6.29 2.39
CA ASP A 183 -1.92 7.52 2.85
C ASP A 183 -2.86 8.73 2.69
N THR A 184 -3.64 8.98 3.74
CA THR A 184 -4.61 10.08 3.78
C THR A 184 -3.96 11.45 3.83
N SER A 185 -2.69 11.54 4.21
CA SER A 185 -1.91 12.78 4.22
C SER A 185 -1.20 13.10 2.90
N ASN A 186 -1.22 12.16 1.95
CA ASN A 186 -0.52 12.26 0.68
C ASN A 186 -0.99 13.49 -0.13
N PHE A 187 -0.07 14.07 -0.91
CA PHE A 187 -0.36 15.20 -1.79
C PHE A 187 -1.40 14.88 -2.88
N GLN A 188 -1.58 13.60 -3.24
CA GLN A 188 -2.64 13.17 -4.16
C GLN A 188 -4.04 13.34 -3.56
N ASN A 189 -4.16 13.32 -2.22
CA ASN A 189 -5.43 13.53 -1.53
C ASN A 189 -5.70 15.02 -1.28
N GLN A 190 -6.44 15.63 -2.22
CA GLN A 190 -6.80 17.05 -2.19
C GLN A 190 -8.09 17.36 -1.41
N LEU A 191 -8.73 16.34 -0.82
CA LEU A 191 -9.95 16.50 -0.03
C LEU A 191 -9.59 16.88 1.42
N ASP A 192 -9.71 15.93 2.33
CA ASP A 192 -9.36 16.03 3.75
C ASP A 192 -8.68 14.73 4.18
N GLN A 193 -8.32 14.60 5.46
CA GLN A 193 -7.60 13.41 5.96
C GLN A 193 -8.50 12.19 6.20
N ASN A 194 -9.76 12.23 5.77
CA ASN A 194 -10.65 11.08 5.82
C ASN A 194 -10.52 10.27 4.52
N PHE A 195 -10.32 8.95 4.64
CA PHE A 195 -10.29 8.09 3.46
C PHE A 195 -11.72 7.86 2.93
N ARG A 196 -11.84 7.78 1.61
CA ARG A 196 -13.10 7.54 0.89
C ARG A 196 -12.88 6.45 -0.15
N LYS A 197 -13.82 5.53 -0.23
CA LYS A 197 -13.91 4.53 -1.30
C LYS A 197 -15.14 4.83 -2.16
N PHE A 198 -14.93 5.07 -3.44
CA PHE A 198 -15.98 5.32 -4.41
C PHE A 198 -16.20 4.03 -5.19
N PHE A 199 -17.27 3.33 -4.86
CA PHE A 199 -17.61 2.05 -5.49
C PHE A 199 -18.27 2.27 -6.85
N LEU A 200 -17.86 1.48 -7.83
CA LEU A 200 -18.43 1.47 -9.19
C LEU A 200 -19.52 0.39 -9.35
N ALA A 201 -19.78 -0.40 -8.32
CA ALA A 201 -20.80 -1.45 -8.34
C ALA A 201 -21.25 -1.78 -6.92
N GLY A 202 -22.34 -2.53 -6.81
CA GLY A 202 -22.89 -3.00 -5.54
C GLY A 202 -23.54 -1.90 -4.72
N ASN A 203 -23.83 -2.22 -3.46
CA ASN A 203 -24.44 -1.30 -2.51
C ASN A 203 -23.62 -1.34 -1.21
N PRO A 204 -22.50 -0.60 -1.14
CA PRO A 204 -21.58 -0.67 -0.02
C PRO A 204 -22.24 -0.22 1.28
N GLN A 205 -21.92 -0.87 2.38
CA GLN A 205 -22.28 -0.39 3.72
C GLN A 205 -21.53 0.90 4.06
N ARG A 206 -22.16 1.80 4.80
CA ARG A 206 -21.61 3.12 5.14
C ARG A 206 -20.35 3.01 6.00
N GLU A 207 -20.32 2.00 6.85
CA GLU A 207 -19.27 1.68 7.81
C GLU A 207 -17.93 1.40 7.14
N ILE A 208 -17.92 1.15 5.82
CA ILE A 208 -16.72 0.97 5.01
C ILE A 208 -15.99 2.30 4.78
N GLN A 209 -16.69 3.43 4.84
CA GLN A 209 -16.09 4.75 4.66
C GLN A 209 -15.32 5.17 5.92
N GLY A 210 -14.36 6.06 5.72
CA GLY A 210 -13.67 6.70 6.82
C GLY A 210 -14.64 7.53 7.67
N GLN A 211 -14.44 7.46 8.97
CA GLN A 211 -15.19 8.11 10.03
C GLN A 211 -14.27 9.01 10.87
N ARG A 212 -13.13 9.44 10.32
CA ARG A 212 -12.19 10.31 11.03
C ARG A 212 -12.89 11.58 11.52
N GLY A 213 -12.79 11.85 12.81
CA GLY A 213 -13.42 13.00 13.46
C GLY A 213 -14.92 12.87 13.75
N GLN A 214 -15.54 11.70 13.52
CA GLN A 214 -16.94 11.44 13.90
C GLN A 214 -17.02 10.83 15.32
N PRO A 215 -17.97 11.27 16.17
CA PRO A 215 -18.12 10.71 17.52
C PRO A 215 -18.61 9.26 17.50
N ALA A 216 -18.01 8.43 18.38
CA ALA A 216 -18.26 6.99 18.46
C ALA A 216 -19.73 6.59 18.76
N SER A 217 -20.56 7.53 19.23
CA SER A 217 -21.98 7.32 19.53
C SER A 217 -22.83 6.98 18.32
N HIS A 218 -22.38 7.27 17.09
CA HIS A 218 -23.06 6.90 15.85
C HIS A 218 -22.84 5.44 15.40
N LEU A 219 -21.90 4.69 16.01
CA LEU A 219 -21.59 3.31 15.60
C LEU A 219 -22.60 2.26 16.09
N TYR A 220 -23.35 2.54 17.17
CA TYR A 220 -24.22 1.54 17.80
C TYR A 220 -25.69 1.59 17.35
N GLN A 221 -26.07 2.53 16.49
CA GLN A 221 -27.47 2.71 16.06
C GLN A 221 -27.88 1.90 14.82
N GLY A 222 -27.07 0.94 14.38
CA GLY A 222 -27.37 0.10 13.19
C GLY A 222 -28.14 -1.20 13.45
N SER A 223 -28.47 -1.56 14.71
CA SER A 223 -29.01 -2.89 15.04
C SER A 223 -30.50 -2.96 15.41
N GLU A 224 -31.22 -1.84 15.56
CA GLU A 224 -32.66 -1.88 15.83
C GLU A 224 -33.50 -1.59 14.57
N ARG A 225 -33.96 -2.65 13.90
CA ARG A 225 -35.11 -2.58 12.99
C ARG A 225 -36.36 -2.17 13.77
N ARG A 226 -36.60 -0.87 13.94
CA ARG A 226 -37.91 -0.37 14.39
C ARG A 226 -38.88 -0.32 13.21
N ARG A 227 -39.75 -1.34 13.17
CA ARG A 227 -41.06 -1.27 12.53
C ARG A 227 -41.85 -0.12 13.19
N GLY A 228 -42.06 0.97 12.47
CA GLY A 228 -42.96 2.05 12.89
C GLY A 228 -42.93 3.19 11.90
N GLY A 229 -43.99 3.32 11.10
CA GLY A 229 -44.12 4.36 10.08
C GLY A 229 -44.39 5.77 10.63
N GLY A 230 -44.30 6.75 9.74
CA GLY A 230 -44.76 8.13 9.96
C GLY A 230 -43.64 9.14 9.78
N GLY A 231 -43.74 9.94 8.71
CA GLY A 231 -42.66 10.78 8.20
C GLY A 231 -42.26 11.97 9.07
N SER A 232 -40.95 12.26 9.07
CA SER A 232 -40.36 13.54 8.68
C SER A 232 -38.85 13.29 8.56
N GLY A 233 -38.21 13.83 7.52
CA GLY A 233 -36.87 13.45 7.11
C GLY A 233 -35.80 13.69 8.17
N SER A 234 -35.38 12.63 8.85
CA SER A 234 -33.96 12.46 9.15
C SER A 234 -33.31 11.97 7.86
N GLN A 235 -32.30 12.68 7.36
CA GLN A 235 -31.39 12.17 6.34
C GLN A 235 -30.81 10.83 6.83
N GLU A 236 -31.45 9.70 6.53
CA GLU A 236 -30.79 8.40 6.54
C GLU A 236 -29.66 8.53 5.52
N GLN A 237 -28.45 8.77 6.04
CA GLN A 237 -27.27 9.14 5.27
C GLN A 237 -26.96 8.03 4.27
N ARG A 238 -27.35 8.28 3.01
CA ARG A 238 -27.26 7.34 1.88
C ARG A 238 -25.81 6.84 1.71
N SER A 239 -25.67 5.52 1.64
CA SER A 239 -24.44 4.83 1.25
C SER A 239 -24.77 3.99 0.02
N GLY A 240 -23.92 4.06 -1.00
CA GLY A 240 -24.21 3.51 -2.31
C GLY A 240 -23.02 3.58 -3.25
N ASN A 241 -23.12 2.91 -4.40
CA ASN A 241 -22.18 3.14 -5.49
C ASN A 241 -22.41 4.53 -6.11
N ILE A 242 -21.46 5.01 -6.92
CA ILE A 242 -21.52 6.36 -7.49
C ILE A 242 -22.72 6.58 -8.43
N PHE A 243 -23.27 5.52 -9.04
CA PHE A 243 -24.36 5.61 -10.00
C PHE A 243 -25.70 5.93 -9.32
N GLN A 244 -25.88 5.58 -8.04
CA GLN A 244 -27.13 5.81 -7.32
C GLN A 244 -27.57 7.28 -7.28
N ALA A 245 -26.62 8.21 -7.31
CA ALA A 245 -26.90 9.64 -7.21
C ALA A 245 -27.14 10.33 -8.56
N PHE A 246 -26.83 9.67 -9.69
CA PHE A 246 -27.09 10.23 -11.01
C PHE A 246 -28.54 10.01 -11.43
N ASP A 247 -29.04 10.92 -12.26
CA ASP A 247 -30.35 10.79 -12.89
C ASP A 247 -30.38 9.56 -13.82
N GLU A 248 -31.47 8.79 -13.75
CA GLU A 248 -31.59 7.54 -14.50
C GLU A 248 -31.63 7.75 -16.01
N GLN A 249 -32.31 8.81 -16.48
CA GLN A 249 -32.40 9.11 -17.91
C GLN A 249 -31.05 9.60 -18.42
N PHE A 250 -30.37 10.45 -17.65
CA PHE A 250 -29.05 10.94 -18.02
C PHE A 250 -27.99 9.82 -18.05
N LEU A 251 -28.06 8.85 -17.13
CA LEU A 251 -27.23 7.65 -17.19
C LEU A 251 -27.54 6.80 -18.44
N ALA A 252 -28.83 6.58 -18.73
CA ALA A 252 -29.25 5.83 -19.90
C ALA A 252 -28.73 6.46 -21.20
N GLU A 253 -28.81 7.78 -21.32
CA GLU A 253 -28.25 8.54 -22.45
C GLU A 253 -26.72 8.44 -22.51
N ALA A 254 -26.02 8.67 -21.39
CA ALA A 254 -24.56 8.68 -21.34
C ALA A 254 -23.94 7.30 -21.69
N PHE A 255 -24.56 6.21 -21.25
CA PHE A 255 -24.13 4.85 -21.58
C PHE A 255 -24.75 4.31 -22.88
N ASN A 256 -25.69 5.05 -23.50
CA ASN A 256 -26.49 4.60 -24.64
C ASN A 256 -27.17 3.23 -24.39
N ILE A 257 -27.89 3.14 -23.28
CA ILE A 257 -28.61 1.93 -22.81
C ILE A 257 -30.07 2.27 -22.50
N ASP A 258 -30.90 1.25 -22.29
CA ASP A 258 -32.25 1.46 -21.78
C ASP A 258 -32.26 1.91 -20.31
N THR A 259 -33.33 2.60 -19.92
CA THR A 259 -33.49 3.12 -18.56
C THR A 259 -33.61 2.03 -17.50
N ASP A 260 -34.07 0.82 -17.84
CA ASP A 260 -34.14 -0.29 -16.91
C ASP A 260 -32.75 -0.86 -16.60
N LEU A 261 -31.85 -0.91 -17.59
CA LEU A 261 -30.44 -1.23 -17.38
C LEU A 261 -29.72 -0.13 -16.58
N ALA A 262 -29.99 1.15 -16.88
CA ALA A 262 -29.47 2.26 -16.09
C ALA A 262 -29.94 2.20 -14.62
N ARG A 263 -31.20 1.83 -14.37
CA ARG A 263 -31.71 1.59 -13.02
C ARG A 263 -31.05 0.39 -12.35
N ARG A 264 -30.79 -0.69 -13.10
CA ARG A 264 -30.12 -1.89 -12.56
C ARG A 264 -28.71 -1.60 -12.08
N ILE A 265 -27.88 -0.86 -12.82
CA ILE A 265 -26.48 -0.57 -12.42
C ILE A 265 -26.37 0.31 -11.16
N LYS A 266 -27.44 0.99 -10.76
CA LYS A 266 -27.51 1.69 -9.46
C LYS A 266 -27.52 0.72 -8.27
N ASN A 267 -27.89 -0.55 -8.46
CA ASN A 267 -27.84 -1.62 -7.45
C ASN A 267 -28.51 -1.25 -6.09
N GLU A 268 -29.56 -0.43 -6.07
CA GLU A 268 -30.15 0.08 -4.80
C GLU A 268 -30.68 -1.03 -3.87
N ASN A 269 -31.10 -2.17 -4.42
CA ASN A 269 -31.63 -3.33 -3.68
C ASN A 269 -30.60 -4.45 -3.47
N ASP A 270 -29.33 -4.24 -3.83
CA ASP A 270 -28.27 -5.20 -3.62
C ASP A 270 -27.88 -5.22 -2.13
N ASN A 271 -27.83 -6.41 -1.52
CA ASN A 271 -27.48 -6.59 -0.11
C ASN A 271 -26.22 -7.44 0.08
N ARG A 272 -25.48 -7.73 -1.00
CA ARG A 272 -24.30 -8.60 -0.98
C ARG A 272 -23.06 -7.92 -0.38
N GLY A 273 -23.09 -6.60 -0.22
CA GLY A 273 -21.97 -5.80 0.27
C GLY A 273 -20.92 -5.56 -0.81
N ILE A 274 -19.64 -5.49 -0.44
CA ILE A 274 -18.53 -5.13 -1.35
C ILE A 274 -17.68 -6.31 -1.81
N ILE A 275 -17.90 -7.50 -1.24
CA ILE A 275 -17.27 -8.75 -1.68
C ILE A 275 -18.38 -9.72 -2.05
N VAL A 276 -18.60 -9.90 -3.35
CA VAL A 276 -19.69 -10.73 -3.89
C VAL A 276 -19.18 -12.11 -4.27
N ARG A 277 -20.05 -13.12 -4.21
CA ARG A 277 -19.73 -14.47 -4.68
C ARG A 277 -19.97 -14.55 -6.18
N VAL A 278 -18.98 -15.03 -6.92
CA VAL A 278 -19.16 -15.43 -8.31
C VAL A 278 -19.65 -16.88 -8.31
N GLU A 279 -20.84 -17.13 -8.85
CA GLU A 279 -21.47 -18.46 -8.86
C GLU A 279 -20.58 -19.47 -9.60
N GLU A 280 -20.15 -19.10 -10.80
CA GLU A 280 -19.21 -19.84 -11.62
C GLU A 280 -17.79 -19.26 -11.57
N GLN A 281 -16.84 -19.90 -12.26
CA GLN A 281 -15.50 -19.36 -12.37
C GLN A 281 -15.55 -18.05 -13.19
N LEU A 282 -15.04 -16.95 -12.62
CA LEU A 282 -14.96 -15.68 -13.34
C LEU A 282 -14.17 -15.85 -14.64
N GLN A 283 -14.80 -15.52 -15.77
CA GLN A 283 -14.21 -15.63 -17.10
C GLN A 283 -13.58 -14.29 -17.49
N PHE A 284 -12.33 -14.30 -17.93
CA PHE A 284 -11.61 -13.15 -18.46
C PHE A 284 -10.39 -13.63 -19.25
N LEU A 285 -9.82 -12.76 -20.08
CA LEU A 285 -8.63 -13.07 -20.86
C LEU A 285 -7.38 -13.01 -19.98
N SER A 286 -6.57 -14.06 -20.01
CA SER A 286 -5.30 -14.13 -19.28
C SER A 286 -4.25 -14.89 -20.09
N ALA A 287 -3.02 -14.37 -20.08
CA ALA A 287 -1.91 -14.87 -20.91
C ALA A 287 -1.37 -16.25 -20.48
N GLU A 288 -1.90 -16.85 -19.42
CA GLU A 288 -1.49 -18.19 -18.96
C GLU A 288 -2.42 -19.30 -19.46
N PHE A 289 -3.50 -18.96 -20.17
CA PHE A 289 -4.34 -19.96 -20.84
C PHE A 289 -3.78 -20.43 -22.20
N SER A 290 -2.63 -19.90 -22.65
CA SER A 290 -2.00 -20.26 -23.93
C SER A 290 -0.72 -21.09 -23.79
N GLU A 291 -0.57 -21.91 -22.73
CA GLU A 291 0.62 -22.78 -22.58
C GLU A 291 0.82 -23.77 -23.75
N GLU A 292 -0.18 -23.99 -24.61
CA GLU A 292 -0.04 -24.75 -25.86
C GLU A 292 0.76 -24.01 -26.96
N GLU A 293 1.04 -22.71 -26.86
CA GLU A 293 1.82 -21.96 -27.87
C GLU A 293 3.33 -21.89 -27.58
N ARG A 294 3.80 -22.39 -26.44
CA ARG A 294 5.22 -22.27 -26.04
C ARG A 294 6.16 -23.25 -26.74
N GLU A 295 5.66 -24.23 -27.49
CA GLU A 295 6.51 -25.21 -28.20
C GLU A 295 6.67 -24.96 -29.72
N SER A 296 5.96 -23.99 -30.33
CA SER A 296 6.03 -23.78 -31.79
C SER A 296 6.83 -22.55 -32.24
N SER A 297 7.20 -21.64 -31.35
CA SER A 297 7.80 -20.33 -31.72
C SER A 297 9.34 -20.26 -31.58
N SER A 298 10.03 -21.41 -31.68
CA SER A 298 11.50 -21.47 -31.83
C SER A 298 11.92 -21.70 -33.28
N ARG A 299 11.51 -20.83 -34.21
CA ARG A 299 12.13 -20.66 -35.55
C ARG A 299 11.48 -19.50 -36.30
N GLY A 300 12.12 -18.34 -36.28
CA GLY A 300 11.70 -17.20 -37.08
C GLY A 300 12.53 -15.96 -36.80
N GLY A 301 13.78 -15.94 -37.29
CA GLY A 301 14.50 -14.68 -37.39
C GLY A 301 13.92 -13.84 -38.54
N ARG A 302 13.68 -12.55 -38.30
CA ARG A 302 13.97 -11.45 -39.25
C ARG A 302 13.60 -10.07 -38.68
N SER A 303 14.61 -9.21 -38.64
CA SER A 303 14.56 -7.77 -38.94
C SER A 303 13.22 -7.05 -38.72
N GLY A 304 13.06 -6.42 -37.54
CA GLY A 304 11.99 -5.49 -37.23
C GLY A 304 12.55 -4.11 -36.90
N ARG A 305 12.19 -3.15 -37.74
CA ARG A 305 12.33 -1.69 -37.60
C ARG A 305 12.12 -1.22 -36.15
N TRP A 306 12.99 -0.34 -35.66
CA TRP A 306 12.82 0.37 -34.38
C TRP A 306 11.49 1.13 -34.37
N THR A 307 10.43 0.52 -33.84
CA THR A 307 9.20 1.21 -33.43
C THR A 307 9.48 1.74 -32.03
N ALA A 308 9.37 3.06 -31.84
CA ALA A 308 9.42 3.65 -30.52
C ALA A 308 8.23 3.13 -29.70
N ASN A 309 8.47 2.72 -28.45
CA ASN A 309 7.42 2.23 -27.55
C ASN A 309 6.31 3.28 -27.39
N GLY A 310 5.04 2.86 -27.46
CA GLY A 310 3.88 3.74 -27.23
C GLY A 310 3.54 3.95 -25.74
N ILE A 311 2.47 4.68 -25.44
CA ILE A 311 1.98 4.90 -24.06
C ILE A 311 1.46 3.59 -23.47
N GLU A 312 0.84 2.77 -24.31
CA GLU A 312 0.37 1.41 -24.02
C GLU A 312 1.51 0.49 -23.58
N GLU A 313 2.73 0.68 -24.09
CA GLU A 313 3.92 -0.12 -23.77
C GLU A 313 4.78 0.49 -22.65
N THR A 314 4.46 1.69 -22.15
CA THR A 314 5.25 2.42 -21.14
C THR A 314 4.46 2.72 -19.86
N PHE A 315 3.63 3.77 -19.86
CA PHE A 315 2.86 4.19 -18.68
C PHE A 315 1.77 3.17 -18.34
N CYS A 316 1.07 2.65 -19.36
CA CYS A 316 -0.05 1.72 -19.17
C CYS A 316 0.36 0.32 -18.71
N THR A 317 1.59 -0.09 -19.04
CA THR A 317 2.19 -1.34 -18.58
C THR A 317 3.04 -1.16 -17.34
N ALA A 318 3.03 0.03 -16.72
CA ALA A 318 3.78 0.32 -15.51
C ALA A 318 3.58 -0.80 -14.48
N ARG A 319 4.70 -1.25 -13.92
CA ARG A 319 4.72 -2.32 -12.95
C ARG A 319 4.07 -1.83 -11.66
N LEU A 320 2.90 -2.39 -11.33
CA LEU A 320 2.16 -2.04 -10.11
C LEU A 320 2.48 -2.93 -8.92
N LYS A 321 3.19 -4.06 -9.12
CA LYS A 321 3.45 -5.02 -8.04
C LYS A 321 4.87 -5.57 -8.00
N HIS A 322 5.33 -5.93 -6.81
CA HIS A 322 6.62 -6.59 -6.59
C HIS A 322 6.52 -7.57 -5.40
N ASN A 323 7.03 -8.80 -5.56
CA ASN A 323 6.97 -9.80 -4.48
C ASN A 323 8.12 -9.58 -3.49
N ILE A 324 7.78 -9.29 -2.24
CA ILE A 324 8.75 -8.99 -1.17
C ILE A 324 9.16 -10.22 -0.36
N ASN A 325 8.47 -11.36 -0.52
CA ASN A 325 8.68 -12.53 0.33
C ASN A 325 9.84 -13.41 -0.12
N ASP A 326 10.31 -13.29 -1.36
CA ASP A 326 11.43 -14.05 -1.93
C ASP A 326 12.72 -13.90 -1.08
N PRO A 327 13.18 -14.94 -0.36
CA PRO A 327 14.37 -14.87 0.48
C PRO A 327 15.65 -14.56 -0.31
N SER A 328 15.71 -14.93 -1.59
CA SER A 328 16.88 -14.65 -2.44
C SER A 328 17.05 -13.17 -2.75
N ARG A 329 16.02 -12.35 -2.52
CA ARG A 329 16.01 -10.90 -2.70
C ARG A 329 16.23 -10.13 -1.40
N ALA A 330 16.75 -10.77 -0.35
CA ALA A 330 17.09 -10.07 0.88
C ALA A 330 18.21 -9.04 0.65
N ASP A 331 17.97 -7.78 1.04
CA ASP A 331 18.98 -6.72 0.98
C ASP A 331 19.98 -6.84 2.15
N ILE A 332 19.49 -7.31 3.30
CA ILE A 332 20.29 -7.59 4.48
C ILE A 332 19.93 -8.99 4.95
N TYR A 333 20.94 -9.86 5.07
CA TYR A 333 20.77 -11.23 5.55
C TYR A 333 21.83 -11.57 6.60
N ASN A 334 21.40 -12.23 7.65
CA ASN A 334 22.27 -12.83 8.65
C ASN A 334 21.73 -14.23 8.98
N PRO A 335 22.48 -15.30 8.68
CA PRO A 335 21.98 -16.68 8.81
C PRO A 335 21.62 -17.08 10.24
N ARG A 336 22.04 -16.30 11.25
CA ARG A 336 21.72 -16.54 12.66
C ARG A 336 20.70 -15.55 13.24
N ALA A 337 20.20 -14.61 12.44
CA ALA A 337 19.32 -13.55 12.92
C ALA A 337 18.08 -13.34 12.05
N GLY A 338 18.17 -13.50 10.73
CA GLY A 338 17.04 -13.34 9.82
C GLY A 338 17.37 -12.52 8.56
N ARG A 339 16.40 -11.79 8.03
CA ARG A 339 16.54 -10.98 6.80
C ARG A 339 15.64 -9.74 6.78
N LEU A 340 16.06 -8.75 5.98
CA LEU A 340 15.27 -7.58 5.61
C LEU A 340 15.25 -7.44 4.08
N THR A 341 14.07 -7.14 3.53
CA THR A 341 13.86 -6.85 2.10
C THR A 341 13.08 -5.56 1.97
N THR A 342 13.52 -4.64 1.11
CA THR A 342 12.96 -3.29 0.95
C THR A 342 12.45 -3.10 -0.47
N ILE A 343 11.22 -2.59 -0.60
CA ILE A 343 10.62 -2.16 -1.87
C ILE A 343 10.47 -0.64 -1.83
N ASN A 344 11.08 0.02 -2.81
CA ASN A 344 11.13 1.48 -2.97
C ASN A 344 11.12 1.85 -4.47
N SER A 345 11.24 3.13 -4.79
CA SER A 345 11.22 3.62 -6.18
C SER A 345 12.26 2.97 -7.11
N PHE A 346 13.37 2.42 -6.59
CA PHE A 346 14.40 1.79 -7.43
C PHE A 346 13.99 0.40 -7.94
N ASN A 347 13.09 -0.30 -7.25
CA ASN A 347 12.66 -1.66 -7.62
C ASN A 347 11.18 -1.75 -7.99
N LEU A 348 10.41 -0.71 -7.68
CA LEU A 348 9.02 -0.52 -8.11
C LEU A 348 8.79 0.97 -8.42
N PRO A 349 9.06 1.43 -9.67
CA PRO A 349 9.11 2.86 -10.01
C PRO A 349 7.87 3.69 -9.67
N ILE A 350 6.67 3.09 -9.72
CA ILE A 350 5.41 3.78 -9.34
C ILE A 350 5.43 4.30 -7.90
N LEU A 351 6.26 3.72 -7.03
CA LEU A 351 6.43 4.20 -5.66
C LEU A 351 6.92 5.64 -5.57
N GLN A 352 7.71 6.11 -6.54
CA GLN A 352 8.11 7.51 -6.63
C GLN A 352 6.89 8.43 -6.80
N TYR A 353 5.90 8.00 -7.58
CA TYR A 353 4.70 8.78 -7.86
C TYR A 353 3.75 8.83 -6.66
N ILE A 354 3.60 7.72 -5.93
CA ILE A 354 2.72 7.68 -4.75
C ILE A 354 3.43 8.05 -3.43
N GLN A 355 4.75 8.26 -3.45
CA GLN A 355 5.56 8.63 -2.28
C GLN A 355 5.48 7.60 -1.12
N LEU A 356 5.42 6.31 -1.42
CA LEU A 356 5.33 5.22 -0.42
C LEU A 356 6.39 4.14 -0.64
N SER A 357 6.81 3.46 0.42
CA SER A 357 7.68 2.29 0.34
C SER A 357 7.27 1.21 1.34
N ALA A 358 7.87 0.02 1.21
CA ALA A 358 7.62 -1.09 2.11
C ALA A 358 8.91 -1.80 2.50
N GLN A 359 8.98 -2.37 3.71
CA GLN A 359 10.08 -3.22 4.15
C GLN A 359 9.55 -4.45 4.88
N LYS A 360 9.88 -5.63 4.38
CA LYS A 360 9.57 -6.90 5.03
C LYS A 360 10.74 -7.31 5.91
N GLY A 361 10.44 -7.67 7.16
CA GLY A 361 11.42 -8.21 8.09
C GLY A 361 11.04 -9.60 8.57
N PHE A 362 12.07 -10.43 8.73
CA PHE A 362 11.99 -11.75 9.33
C PHE A 362 13.11 -11.82 10.36
N LEU A 363 12.75 -12.03 11.62
CA LEU A 363 13.70 -12.27 12.70
C LEU A 363 13.53 -13.70 13.19
N TYR A 364 14.64 -14.43 13.24
CA TYR A 364 14.69 -15.74 13.89
C TYR A 364 14.59 -15.59 15.41
N ARG A 365 14.42 -16.73 16.08
CA ARG A 365 14.30 -16.81 17.53
C ARG A 365 15.30 -15.90 18.27
N ASN A 366 14.77 -15.02 19.13
CA ASN A 366 15.54 -14.09 19.96
C ASN A 366 16.47 -13.11 19.20
N ALA A 367 16.38 -13.05 17.87
CA ALA A 367 17.13 -12.11 17.08
C ALA A 367 16.60 -10.68 17.27
N ILE A 368 17.46 -9.70 17.01
CA ILE A 368 17.17 -8.29 17.24
C ILE A 368 17.29 -7.53 15.93
N MET A 369 16.28 -6.73 15.59
CA MET A 369 16.49 -5.62 14.65
C MET A 369 17.16 -4.49 15.42
N THR A 370 18.27 -3.98 14.87
CA THR A 370 19.07 -2.93 15.51
C THR A 370 18.19 -1.76 15.98
N PRO A 371 18.48 -1.16 17.16
CA PRO A 371 17.86 0.10 17.51
C PRO A 371 18.09 1.11 16.38
N HIS A 372 17.04 1.76 15.90
CA HIS A 372 17.10 2.67 14.76
C HIS A 372 15.99 3.71 14.82
N TRP A 373 16.08 4.77 14.03
CA TRP A 373 14.96 5.66 13.76
C TRP A 373 14.75 5.83 12.25
N ASN A 374 13.52 6.15 11.84
CA ASN A 374 13.19 6.50 10.46
C ASN A 374 13.44 7.99 10.24
N MET A 375 14.33 8.34 9.31
CA MET A 375 14.77 9.73 9.12
C MET A 375 13.76 10.60 8.37
N ASN A 376 12.97 10.01 7.46
CA ASN A 376 12.14 10.73 6.50
C ASN A 376 10.77 10.08 6.27
N ALA A 377 10.30 9.22 7.17
CA ALA A 377 9.02 8.53 7.04
C ALA A 377 8.46 8.10 8.40
N HIS A 378 7.14 7.99 8.51
CA HIS A 378 6.50 7.13 9.52
C HIS A 378 6.63 5.66 9.07
N SER A 379 6.55 4.73 10.01
CA SER A 379 6.60 3.29 9.72
C SER A 379 5.40 2.59 10.36
N ILE A 380 4.55 1.99 9.55
CA ILE A 380 3.35 1.25 9.98
C ILE A 380 3.65 -0.23 9.88
N ASN A 381 3.81 -0.90 11.02
CA ASN A 381 4.28 -2.28 11.10
C ASN A 381 3.07 -3.21 11.33
N TYR A 382 2.70 -4.00 10.33
CA TYR A 382 1.74 -5.10 10.47
C TYR A 382 2.49 -6.40 10.73
N ILE A 383 2.16 -7.08 11.83
CA ILE A 383 2.78 -8.35 12.21
C ILE A 383 2.09 -9.47 11.45
N THR A 384 2.84 -10.18 10.61
CA THR A 384 2.30 -11.20 9.72
C THR A 384 2.45 -12.61 10.26
N ARG A 385 3.38 -12.81 11.21
CA ARG A 385 3.62 -14.11 11.84
C ARG A 385 4.43 -13.98 13.12
N GLY A 386 4.14 -14.85 14.07
CA GLY A 386 4.92 -14.98 15.31
C GLY A 386 4.69 -13.80 16.26
N SER A 387 5.66 -13.57 17.13
CA SER A 387 5.54 -12.55 18.19
C SER A 387 6.90 -12.01 18.60
N GLY A 388 6.91 -10.87 19.27
CA GLY A 388 8.15 -10.29 19.79
C GLY A 388 7.92 -9.05 20.62
N GLN A 389 8.99 -8.56 21.23
CA GLN A 389 8.99 -7.32 21.99
C GLN A 389 9.40 -6.16 21.08
N ILE A 390 8.64 -5.07 21.11
CA ILE A 390 9.02 -3.81 20.48
C ILE A 390 9.09 -2.75 21.58
N GLN A 391 10.11 -1.89 21.50
CA GLN A 391 10.19 -0.67 22.28
C GLN A 391 10.27 0.52 21.33
N ILE A 392 9.52 1.58 21.65
CA ILE A 392 9.47 2.83 20.91
C ILE A 392 9.71 3.99 21.88
N VAL A 393 10.63 4.88 21.53
CA VAL A 393 11.08 6.00 22.36
C VAL A 393 10.91 7.32 21.60
N ASN A 394 10.33 8.32 22.27
CA ASN A 394 10.08 9.67 21.72
C ASN A 394 11.30 10.60 21.91
N GLU A 395 11.14 11.87 21.52
CA GLU A 395 12.16 12.92 21.64
C GLU A 395 12.58 13.24 23.08
N ASN A 396 11.73 12.98 24.07
CA ASN A 396 12.03 13.19 25.48
C ASN A 396 12.83 12.03 26.09
N GLY A 397 13.09 10.97 25.33
CA GLY A 397 13.69 9.73 25.85
C GLY A 397 12.69 8.87 26.62
N GLU A 398 11.39 9.15 26.53
CA GLU A 398 10.34 8.39 27.19
C GLU A 398 9.96 7.19 26.32
N SER A 399 9.82 6.02 26.94
CA SER A 399 9.28 4.84 26.27
C SER A 399 7.77 4.99 26.12
N VAL A 400 7.34 5.35 24.91
CA VAL A 400 5.92 5.50 24.55
C VAL A 400 5.27 4.15 24.20
N PHE A 401 6.08 3.12 24.00
CA PHE A 401 5.67 1.72 23.95
C PHE A 401 6.81 0.82 24.42
N ASP A 402 6.50 -0.13 25.30
CA ASP A 402 7.32 -1.29 25.62
C ASP A 402 6.39 -2.48 25.85
N GLY A 403 6.29 -3.37 24.87
CA GLY A 403 5.28 -4.42 24.91
C GLY A 403 5.53 -5.54 23.92
N GLN A 404 4.74 -6.60 24.08
CA GLN A 404 4.66 -7.68 23.11
C GLN A 404 3.76 -7.27 21.95
N VAL A 405 4.11 -7.74 20.76
CA VAL A 405 3.28 -7.69 19.56
C VAL A 405 3.07 -9.10 19.04
N GLN A 406 1.91 -9.35 18.44
CA GLN A 406 1.53 -10.64 17.90
C GLN A 406 0.93 -10.50 16.49
N GLU A 407 0.84 -11.62 15.78
CA GLU A 407 0.24 -11.73 14.45
C GLU A 407 -1.12 -11.03 14.37
N GLY A 408 -1.37 -10.33 13.25
CA GLY A 408 -2.59 -9.59 12.99
C GLY A 408 -2.62 -8.16 13.54
N GLN A 409 -1.68 -7.78 14.42
CA GLN A 409 -1.63 -6.44 15.00
C GLN A 409 -0.88 -5.44 14.12
N ILE A 410 -1.25 -4.16 14.24
CA ILE A 410 -0.52 -3.02 13.68
C ILE A 410 0.04 -2.14 14.79
N ILE A 411 1.30 -1.75 14.65
CA ILE A 411 1.92 -0.73 15.49
C ILE A 411 2.68 0.29 14.64
N THR A 412 2.49 1.58 14.89
CA THR A 412 3.21 2.63 14.17
C THR A 412 4.45 3.08 14.93
N ALA A 413 5.46 3.51 14.18
CA ALA A 413 6.62 4.22 14.70
C ALA A 413 6.71 5.54 13.93
N PRO A 414 6.38 6.67 14.58
CA PRO A 414 6.48 7.97 13.95
C PRO A 414 7.91 8.28 13.48
N GLN A 415 8.04 9.23 12.55
CA GLN A 415 9.33 9.70 12.08
C GLN A 415 10.21 10.13 13.27
N ASN A 416 11.49 9.75 13.23
CA ASN A 416 12.51 10.01 14.26
C ASN A 416 12.32 9.35 15.63
N PHE A 417 11.20 8.68 15.91
CA PHE A 417 11.08 7.87 17.12
C PHE A 417 12.05 6.68 17.02
N ALA A 418 12.78 6.42 18.09
CA ALA A 418 13.72 5.31 18.14
C ALA A 418 12.98 4.01 18.41
N VAL A 419 13.30 2.96 17.64
CA VAL A 419 12.64 1.66 17.69
C VAL A 419 13.67 0.57 17.83
N ILE A 420 13.42 -0.39 18.70
CA ILE A 420 14.13 -1.67 18.77
C ILE A 420 13.11 -2.81 18.76
N LYS A 421 13.43 -3.91 18.08
CA LYS A 421 12.57 -5.09 17.97
C LYS A 421 13.36 -6.33 18.33
N ARG A 422 12.80 -7.19 19.18
CA ARG A 422 13.36 -8.50 19.51
C ARG A 422 12.30 -9.57 19.23
N ALA A 423 12.65 -10.56 18.42
CA ALA A 423 11.78 -11.71 18.20
C ALA A 423 11.59 -12.55 19.47
N GLY A 424 10.40 -13.14 19.59
CA GLY A 424 10.09 -14.16 20.58
C GLY A 424 10.71 -15.51 20.23
N ASN A 425 10.14 -16.57 20.81
CA ASN A 425 10.63 -17.94 20.61
C ASN A 425 10.36 -18.47 19.19
N ASP A 426 9.23 -18.10 18.60
CA ASP A 426 8.78 -18.59 17.28
C ASP A 426 9.22 -17.69 16.12
N GLY A 427 10.08 -16.71 16.42
CA GLY A 427 10.45 -15.67 15.46
C GLY A 427 9.42 -14.53 15.38
N LEU A 428 9.74 -13.52 14.59
CA LEU A 428 8.88 -12.37 14.33
C LEU A 428 8.96 -12.00 12.85
N GLU A 429 7.81 -11.98 12.17
CA GLU A 429 7.68 -11.51 10.79
C GLU A 429 6.74 -10.31 10.73
N TRP A 430 7.13 -9.28 10.00
CA TRP A 430 6.31 -8.09 9.82
C TRP A 430 6.54 -7.45 8.45
N ILE A 431 5.56 -6.69 8.00
CA ILE A 431 5.68 -5.75 6.88
C ILE A 431 5.58 -4.33 7.44
N SER A 432 6.50 -3.47 7.03
CA SER A 432 6.53 -2.05 7.39
C SER A 432 6.16 -1.22 6.18
N PHE A 433 4.99 -0.57 6.18
CA PHE A 433 4.66 0.44 5.19
C PHE A 433 5.26 1.77 5.64
N LYS A 434 5.85 2.53 4.72
CA LYS A 434 6.55 3.78 5.04
C LYS A 434 6.05 4.92 4.15
N THR A 435 5.80 6.06 4.77
CA THR A 435 5.18 7.26 4.15
C THR A 435 6.18 8.09 3.32
N ASN A 436 7.12 7.43 2.66
CA ASN A 436 8.07 8.03 1.73
C ASN A 436 8.58 6.95 0.76
N ASP A 437 8.79 7.28 -0.52
CA ASP A 437 9.23 6.32 -1.53
C ASP A 437 10.65 5.81 -1.31
N GLN A 438 11.52 6.64 -0.75
CA GLN A 438 12.91 6.31 -0.41
C GLN A 438 13.12 6.47 1.09
N ALA A 439 12.29 5.78 1.88
CA ALA A 439 12.40 5.82 3.32
C ALA A 439 13.74 5.26 3.80
N LYS A 440 14.41 6.01 4.69
CA LYS A 440 15.75 5.72 5.21
C LYS A 440 15.71 5.54 6.72
N ILE A 441 16.44 4.54 7.21
CA ILE A 441 16.68 4.35 8.63
C ILE A 441 18.10 4.75 8.99
N ASN A 442 18.31 5.22 10.21
CA ASN A 442 19.63 5.37 10.79
C ASN A 442 19.78 4.39 11.96
N GLN A 443 20.84 3.59 11.97
CA GLN A 443 21.07 2.58 13.00
C GLN A 443 21.79 3.21 14.19
N ILE A 444 21.38 2.88 15.41
CA ILE A 444 22.04 3.31 16.65
C ILE A 444 23.19 2.36 17.01
N ALA A 445 23.04 1.06 16.75
CA ALA A 445 24.07 0.05 17.02
C ALA A 445 24.45 -0.74 15.75
N GLY A 446 25.60 -1.41 15.79
CA GLY A 446 26.11 -2.23 14.69
C GLY A 446 27.10 -1.50 13.78
N ARG A 447 27.55 -2.18 12.71
CA ARG A 447 28.63 -1.70 11.83
C ARG A 447 28.28 -0.46 11.00
N ALA A 448 27.01 -0.19 10.75
CA ALA A 448 26.54 0.99 10.01
C ALA A 448 25.84 2.02 10.91
N SER A 449 26.24 2.09 12.19
CA SER A 449 25.55 2.94 13.17
C SER A 449 26.08 4.37 13.28
N ALA A 450 25.20 5.28 13.71
CA ALA A 450 25.53 6.64 14.12
C ALA A 450 26.59 6.64 15.22
N ILE A 451 26.49 5.74 16.20
CA ILE A 451 27.49 5.60 17.28
C ILE A 451 28.88 5.26 16.72
N ARG A 452 28.97 4.41 15.69
CA ARG A 452 30.26 4.09 15.07
C ARG A 452 30.85 5.29 14.30
N ALA A 453 30.00 6.19 13.80
CA ALA A 453 30.41 7.41 13.08
C ALA A 453 30.94 8.53 14.01
N ILE A 454 30.54 8.56 15.27
CA ILE A 454 30.99 9.58 16.25
C ILE A 454 32.43 9.28 16.71
N PRO A 455 33.35 10.26 16.83
CA PRO A 455 34.70 10.04 17.35
C PRO A 455 34.69 9.38 18.72
N ARG A 456 35.62 8.44 18.96
CA ARG A 456 35.68 7.67 20.23
C ARG A 456 35.72 8.58 21.45
N ASP A 457 36.50 9.65 21.37
CA ASP A 457 36.70 10.55 22.50
C ASP A 457 35.46 11.42 22.77
N VAL A 458 34.65 11.71 21.75
CA VAL A 458 33.35 12.36 21.95
C VAL A 458 32.42 11.42 22.73
N ILE A 459 32.37 10.13 22.39
CA ILE A 459 31.59 9.13 23.14
C ILE A 459 32.10 9.00 24.58
N ALA A 460 33.42 8.88 24.77
CA ALA A 460 34.02 8.74 26.09
C ALA A 460 33.63 9.91 27.02
N ASN A 461 33.72 11.15 26.53
CA ASN A 461 33.35 12.33 27.31
C ASN A 461 31.83 12.48 27.45
N ALA A 462 31.05 12.26 26.38
CA ALA A 462 29.60 12.44 26.41
C ALA A 462 28.88 11.45 27.35
N PHE A 463 29.39 10.21 27.45
CA PHE A 463 28.86 9.20 28.37
C PHE A 463 29.62 9.10 29.70
N ALA A 464 30.66 9.92 29.91
CA ALA A 464 31.55 9.85 31.07
C ALA A 464 32.12 8.44 31.34
N ILE A 465 32.66 7.81 30.30
CA ILE A 465 33.23 6.45 30.31
C ILE A 465 34.68 6.43 29.82
N SER A 466 35.39 5.33 30.06
CA SER A 466 36.75 5.13 29.54
C SER A 466 36.79 5.04 28.01
N ARG A 467 37.97 5.30 27.44
CA ARG A 467 38.20 5.15 25.98
C ARG A 467 38.01 3.70 25.54
N GLU A 468 38.34 2.75 26.40
CA GLU A 468 38.17 1.31 26.20
C GLU A 468 36.69 0.92 26.16
N GLU A 469 35.86 1.48 27.04
CA GLU A 469 34.41 1.29 27.02
C GLU A 469 33.76 1.94 25.80
N ALA A 470 34.16 3.15 25.44
CA ALA A 470 33.71 3.79 24.20
C ALA A 470 34.07 2.95 22.97
N GLN A 471 35.27 2.35 22.95
CA GLN A 471 35.68 1.40 21.90
C GLN A 471 34.75 0.17 21.86
N ARG A 472 34.40 -0.40 23.02
CA ARG A 472 33.46 -1.54 23.11
C ARG A 472 32.07 -1.17 22.59
N ILE A 473 31.54 -0.01 22.94
CA ILE A 473 30.24 0.48 22.45
C ILE A 473 30.23 0.58 20.92
N LYS A 474 31.31 1.09 20.32
CA LYS A 474 31.42 1.24 18.86
C LYS A 474 31.56 -0.08 18.11
N PHE A 475 32.26 -1.07 18.68
CA PHE A 475 32.79 -2.21 17.92
C PHE A 475 32.39 -3.60 18.44
N ASN A 476 31.67 -3.74 19.56
CA ASN A 476 31.24 -5.07 20.04
C ASN A 476 30.21 -5.74 19.12
N ARG A 477 29.46 -4.97 18.32
CA ARG A 477 28.52 -5.49 17.32
C ARG A 477 29.01 -5.17 15.91
N GLN A 478 29.41 -6.22 15.18
CA GLN A 478 29.91 -6.12 13.79
C GLN A 478 28.83 -6.37 12.73
N GLU A 479 27.66 -6.84 13.16
CA GLU A 479 26.50 -7.09 12.32
C GLU A 479 25.85 -5.77 11.84
N ILE A 480 25.05 -5.82 10.78
CA ILE A 480 24.35 -4.67 10.18
C ILE A 480 22.85 -4.98 10.13
N GLY A 481 22.01 -4.05 10.58
CA GLY A 481 20.55 -4.13 10.50
C GLY A 481 19.90 -5.15 11.45
N ILE A 482 20.36 -6.39 11.46
CA ILE A 482 19.81 -7.51 12.21
C ILE A 482 20.91 -8.30 12.92
N PHE A 483 20.69 -8.57 14.20
CA PHE A 483 21.69 -9.09 15.13
C PHE A 483 21.28 -10.46 15.65
N SER A 484 22.26 -11.36 15.67
CA SER A 484 22.13 -12.66 16.31
C SER A 484 21.92 -12.51 17.82
N PRO A 485 21.18 -13.45 18.45
CA PRO A 485 20.95 -13.43 19.89
C PRO A 485 22.27 -13.31 20.66
N GLY A 486 22.32 -12.44 21.67
CA GLY A 486 23.52 -12.29 22.50
C GLY A 486 23.84 -13.57 23.30
N THR A 487 25.11 -13.85 23.54
CA THR A 487 25.58 -15.02 24.32
C THR A 487 25.03 -15.07 25.75
N ARG A 488 24.69 -13.92 26.36
CA ARG A 488 24.06 -13.85 27.70
C ARG A 488 22.62 -14.37 27.74
N SER A 489 21.92 -14.47 26.61
CA SER A 489 20.54 -15.00 26.57
C SER A 489 20.45 -16.52 26.79
N ARG A 490 21.59 -17.22 26.82
CA ARG A 490 21.65 -18.66 27.16
C ARG A 490 21.74 -18.94 28.67
N GLY A 491 21.91 -17.92 29.51
CA GLY A 491 22.20 -18.07 30.95
C GLY A 491 21.03 -17.84 31.91
N ARG A 492 19.79 -17.68 31.41
CA ARG A 492 18.57 -17.70 32.25
C ARG A 492 17.66 -18.83 31.76
N ARG A 493 18.01 -20.05 32.14
CA ARG A 493 17.08 -21.16 32.29
C ARG A 493 17.32 -21.67 33.72
N ASP A 494 16.27 -21.51 34.51
CA ASP A 494 15.95 -22.09 35.82
C ASP A 494 17.05 -22.19 36.88
#